data_AF-A0A7C7QY78-F1
#
_entry.id   AF-A0A7C7QY78-F1
#
_cell.length_a   1.000
_cell.length_b   1.000
_cell.length_c   1.000
_cell.angle_alpha   90.00
_cell.angle_beta   90.00
_cell.angle_gamma   90.00
#
_symmetry.space_group_name_H-M   'P 1'
#
loop_
_entity.id
_entity.type
_entity.pdbx_description
1 polymer ?
#
loop_
_entity_poly.entity_id
_entity_poly.type
_entity_poly.pdbx_seq_one_letter_code
_entity_poly.pdbx_strand_id
1 'polypeptide(L)'
;MFIFTGRGRTFLLDTHRRKIPHRFAEDDPRNNPPWVQMYVGLWRPVPPVQGRGWAEYSTDRFTVPVVGAVSRDGRYSVALANGSADSLANAWHDCLHNNPLWEPAAAPAAEKRWQVKVYLMPNDPQALLERMARDFPEAMDPQRRRAPEQQRASGAP
;
A
#
# COMPACT_ATOMS: atom_id res chain seq x y z
N MET A 1 -6.11 4.64 10.26
CA MET A 1 -5.18 4.67 9.10
C MET A 1 -5.94 4.90 7.81
N PHE A 2 -5.29 5.38 6.75
CA PHE A 2 -5.87 5.63 5.43
C PHE A 2 -4.92 5.27 4.28
N ILE A 3 -5.52 5.07 3.10
CA ILE A 3 -4.87 5.08 1.78
C ILE A 3 -5.67 6.03 0.86
N PHE A 4 -5.16 6.32 -0.33
CA PHE A 4 -5.93 6.99 -1.37
C PHE A 4 -6.46 5.97 -2.37
N THR A 5 -7.77 5.97 -2.60
CA THR A 5 -8.44 5.13 -3.61
C THR A 5 -9.08 6.02 -4.68
N GLY A 6 -9.86 5.43 -5.60
CA GLY A 6 -10.68 6.19 -6.54
C GLY A 6 -11.73 7.11 -5.86
N ARG A 7 -12.01 6.89 -4.57
CA ARG A 7 -12.89 7.73 -3.74
C ARG A 7 -12.15 8.87 -3.03
N GLY A 8 -10.86 9.05 -3.28
CA GLY A 8 -9.99 9.94 -2.50
C GLY A 8 -9.46 9.26 -1.24
N ARG A 9 -9.20 10.04 -0.18
CA ARG A 9 -8.70 9.50 1.10
C ARG A 9 -9.75 8.56 1.70
N THR A 10 -9.39 7.29 1.84
CA THR A 10 -10.25 6.22 2.35
C THR A 10 -9.62 5.63 3.61
N PHE A 11 -10.34 5.62 4.73
CA PHE A 11 -9.84 4.96 5.94
C PHE A 11 -9.90 3.44 5.79
N LEU A 12 -8.95 2.74 6.40
CA LEU A 12 -8.85 1.28 6.27
C LEU A 12 -10.00 0.51 6.93
N LEU A 13 -10.82 1.19 7.73
CA LEU A 13 -12.07 0.63 8.27
C LEU A 13 -13.22 0.72 7.25
N ASP A 14 -13.10 1.61 6.27
CA ASP A 14 -14.09 1.86 5.21
C ASP A 14 -13.76 1.12 3.91
N THR A 15 -12.69 0.31 3.92
CA THR A 15 -12.32 -0.57 2.80
C THR A 15 -13.06 -1.90 2.91
N HIS A 16 -13.35 -2.51 1.76
CA HIS A 16 -13.94 -3.82 1.69
C HIS A 16 -12.92 -4.88 2.10
N ARG A 17 -13.22 -5.56 3.21
CA ARG A 17 -12.37 -6.60 3.78
C ARG A 17 -12.84 -7.98 3.33
N ARG A 18 -11.88 -8.84 3.00
CA ARG A 18 -12.14 -10.25 2.66
C ARG A 18 -11.57 -11.13 3.77
N LYS A 19 -12.24 -12.25 4.03
CA LYS A 19 -11.85 -13.20 5.08
C LYS A 19 -10.54 -13.89 4.68
N ILE A 20 -9.55 -13.90 5.59
CA ILE A 20 -8.31 -14.66 5.42
C ILE A 20 -8.67 -16.17 5.42
N PRO A 21 -8.27 -16.95 4.38
CA PRO A 21 -8.71 -18.34 4.23
C PRO A 21 -8.34 -19.27 5.38
N HIS A 22 -7.22 -19.00 6.06
CA HIS A 22 -6.72 -19.83 7.17
C HIS A 22 -6.96 -19.25 8.56
N ARG A 23 -8.03 -18.46 8.73
CA ARG A 23 -8.42 -18.02 10.06
C ARG A 23 -8.75 -19.26 10.91
N PHE A 24 -8.16 -19.31 12.10
CA PHE A 24 -8.64 -20.21 13.16
C PHE A 24 -10.07 -19.80 13.56
N ALA A 25 -10.73 -20.54 14.46
CA ALA A 25 -12.03 -20.14 15.01
C ALA A 25 -12.00 -18.66 15.48
N GLU A 26 -13.11 -17.94 15.38
CA GLU A 26 -13.16 -16.48 15.56
C GLU A 26 -12.54 -15.99 16.88
N ASP A 27 -12.71 -16.79 17.92
CA ASP A 27 -12.23 -16.63 19.30
C ASP A 27 -10.81 -17.16 19.55
N ASP A 28 -10.15 -17.73 18.55
CA ASP A 28 -8.80 -18.28 18.70
C ASP A 28 -7.79 -17.16 19.03
N PRO A 29 -6.99 -17.30 20.10
CA PRO A 29 -6.05 -16.28 20.54
C PRO A 29 -4.98 -15.92 19.47
N ARG A 30 -4.75 -16.78 18.47
CA ARG A 30 -3.86 -16.50 17.34
C ARG A 30 -4.43 -15.47 16.36
N ASN A 31 -5.73 -15.19 16.44
CA ASN A 31 -6.37 -14.09 15.72
C ASN A 31 -6.24 -12.77 16.52
N ASN A 32 -5.16 -12.55 17.28
CA ASN A 32 -4.91 -11.29 17.97
C ASN A 32 -3.46 -10.80 17.71
N PRO A 33 -3.27 -9.72 16.93
CA PRO A 33 -4.30 -8.85 16.37
C PRO A 33 -4.96 -9.48 15.13
N PRO A 34 -6.27 -9.28 14.96
CA PRO A 34 -7.08 -10.16 14.12
C PRO A 34 -6.82 -10.06 12.63
N TRP A 35 -6.40 -8.91 12.09
CA TRP A 35 -6.58 -8.66 10.66
C TRP A 35 -5.42 -7.93 9.99
N VAL A 36 -4.79 -8.62 9.05
CA VAL A 36 -3.92 -8.03 8.04
C VAL A 36 -4.70 -7.90 6.74
N GLN A 37 -4.78 -6.68 6.23
CA GLN A 37 -5.35 -6.40 4.91
C GLN A 37 -4.26 -5.81 4.03
N MET A 38 -4.09 -6.40 2.85
CA MET A 38 -3.22 -5.91 1.80
C MET A 38 -4.04 -5.15 0.76
N TYR A 39 -3.41 -4.18 0.12
CA TYR A 39 -3.97 -3.36 -0.94
C TYR A 39 -2.98 -3.37 -2.10
N VAL A 40 -3.48 -3.51 -3.33
CA VAL A 40 -2.67 -3.38 -4.55
C VAL A 40 -3.03 -2.08 -5.27
N GLY A 41 -2.11 -1.63 -6.14
CA GLY A 41 -2.32 -0.44 -6.95
C GLY A 41 -3.47 -0.63 -7.93
N LEU A 42 -4.16 0.45 -8.29
CA LEU A 42 -5.29 0.44 -9.23
C LEU A 42 -4.94 -0.20 -10.59
N TRP A 43 -3.66 -0.18 -10.96
CA TRP A 43 -3.10 -0.77 -12.17
C TRP A 43 -2.93 -2.29 -12.13
N ARG A 44 -3.07 -2.94 -10.96
CA ARG A 44 -2.88 -4.38 -10.80
C ARG A 44 -4.21 -5.11 -10.59
N PRO A 45 -4.35 -6.35 -11.08
CA PRO A 45 -5.42 -7.22 -10.62
C PRO A 45 -5.21 -7.56 -9.14
N VAL A 46 -6.32 -7.74 -8.42
CA VAL A 46 -6.27 -8.24 -7.05
C VAL A 46 -5.79 -9.69 -7.10
N PRO A 47 -4.68 -10.06 -6.42
CA PRO A 47 -4.19 -11.42 -6.45
C PRO A 47 -5.23 -12.41 -5.89
N PRO A 48 -5.33 -13.62 -6.46
CA PRO A 48 -6.10 -14.68 -5.83
C PRO A 48 -5.43 -15.06 -4.51
N VAL A 49 -6.22 -15.50 -3.54
CA VAL A 49 -5.68 -16.02 -2.30
C VAL A 49 -5.06 -17.39 -2.56
N GLN A 50 -3.80 -17.55 -2.17
CA GLN A 50 -3.08 -18.80 -2.38
C GLN A 50 -2.74 -19.47 -1.05
N GLY A 51 -3.10 -20.74 -0.92
CA GLY A 51 -2.67 -21.61 0.16
C GLY A 51 -2.78 -20.99 1.56
N ARG A 52 -1.72 -21.14 2.36
CA ARG A 52 -1.60 -20.73 3.78
C ARG A 52 -1.32 -19.25 4.01
N GLY A 53 -1.92 -18.36 3.22
CA GLY A 53 -1.75 -16.91 3.34
C GLY A 53 -2.13 -16.37 4.73
N TRP A 54 -1.27 -15.51 5.28
CA TRP A 54 -1.47 -14.83 6.57
C TRP A 54 -2.21 -13.49 6.44
N ALA A 55 -2.51 -13.08 5.21
CA ALA A 55 -3.20 -11.84 4.87
C ALA A 55 -4.11 -12.06 3.67
N GLU A 56 -5.07 -11.16 3.51
CA GLU A 56 -5.96 -11.13 2.35
C GLU A 56 -5.84 -9.78 1.64
N TYR A 57 -6.13 -9.73 0.33
CA TYR A 57 -6.19 -8.50 -0.45
C TYR A 57 -7.59 -7.89 -0.45
N SER A 58 -7.65 -6.57 -0.27
CA SER A 58 -8.89 -5.81 -0.39
C SER A 58 -9.26 -5.70 -1.86
N THR A 59 -10.55 -5.55 -2.15
CA THR A 59 -11.00 -5.17 -3.48
C THR A 59 -10.83 -3.66 -3.72
N ASP A 60 -10.64 -2.87 -2.66
CA ASP A 60 -10.18 -1.49 -2.78
C ASP A 60 -8.71 -1.45 -3.20
N ARG A 61 -8.43 -0.56 -4.17
CA ARG A 61 -7.10 -0.41 -4.76
C ARG A 61 -6.58 1.00 -4.54
N PHE A 62 -5.29 1.11 -4.24
CA PHE A 62 -4.69 2.42 -4.02
C PHE A 62 -4.34 3.12 -5.34
N THR A 63 -4.52 4.44 -5.38
CA THR A 63 -4.19 5.28 -6.55
C THR A 63 -2.78 5.84 -6.47
N VAL A 64 -2.31 6.08 -5.25
CA VAL A 64 -0.93 6.48 -4.94
C VAL A 64 -0.38 5.65 -3.77
N PRO A 65 0.93 5.35 -3.74
CA PRO A 65 1.61 4.52 -2.74
C PRO A 65 1.81 5.30 -1.44
N VAL A 66 0.70 5.70 -0.83
CA VAL A 66 0.64 6.40 0.44
C VAL A 66 -0.21 5.60 1.40
N VAL A 67 0.35 5.33 2.57
CA VAL A 67 -0.39 4.81 3.72
C VAL A 67 -0.13 5.73 4.91
N GLY A 68 -1.17 6.11 5.63
CA GLY A 68 -1.04 7.07 6.72
C GLY A 68 -1.99 6.83 7.87
N ALA A 69 -1.84 7.62 8.92
CA ALA A 69 -2.73 7.68 10.07
C ALA A 69 -3.01 9.14 10.42
N VAL A 70 -4.15 9.36 11.06
CA VAL A 70 -4.59 10.67 11.54
C VAL A 70 -4.57 10.61 13.06
N SER A 71 -4.13 11.69 13.70
CA SER A 71 -4.17 11.83 15.16
C SER A 71 -5.61 11.72 15.68
N ARG A 72 -5.77 11.33 16.95
CA ARG A 72 -7.09 11.14 17.57
C ARG A 72 -7.97 12.40 17.52
N ASP A 73 -7.35 13.58 17.63
CA ASP A 73 -8.02 14.88 17.55
C ASP A 73 -8.29 15.35 16.11
N GLY A 74 -7.89 14.57 15.10
CA GLY A 74 -8.08 14.91 13.70
C GLY A 74 -7.19 16.03 13.17
N ARG A 75 -6.27 16.59 13.96
CA ARG A 75 -5.51 17.79 13.58
C ARG A 75 -4.24 17.50 12.79
N TYR A 76 -3.63 16.33 12.98
CA TYR A 76 -2.36 15.96 12.36
C TYR A 76 -2.48 14.63 11.62
N SER A 77 -1.56 14.43 10.68
CA SER A 77 -1.39 13.16 10.00
C SER A 77 0.08 12.77 9.93
N VAL A 78 0.31 11.46 9.96
CA VAL A 78 1.59 10.82 9.63
C VAL A 78 1.37 9.95 8.40
N ALA A 79 2.26 10.00 7.41
CA ALA A 79 2.16 9.18 6.22
C ALA A 79 3.52 8.68 5.74
N LEU A 80 3.55 7.43 5.28
CA LEU A 80 4.64 6.88 4.50
C LEU A 80 4.27 6.99 3.01
N ALA A 81 5.17 7.51 2.20
CA ALA A 81 4.99 7.58 0.76
C ALA A 81 6.25 7.16 0.01
N ASN A 82 6.05 6.50 -1.12
CA ASN A 82 7.13 5.94 -1.92
C ASN A 82 7.06 6.40 -3.38
N GLY A 83 8.18 6.32 -4.10
CA GLY A 83 8.17 6.41 -5.56
C GLY A 83 7.35 5.28 -6.21
N SER A 84 7.41 4.09 -5.61
CA SER A 84 6.79 2.87 -6.10
C SER A 84 6.32 1.99 -4.93
N ALA A 85 5.32 1.14 -5.16
CA ALA A 85 4.89 0.12 -4.21
C ALA A 85 4.24 -1.06 -4.93
N ASP A 86 4.60 -2.27 -4.52
CA ASP A 86 3.91 -3.48 -4.95
C ASP A 86 2.56 -3.64 -4.25
N SER A 87 2.54 -3.30 -2.96
CA SER A 87 1.37 -3.35 -2.09
C SER A 87 1.48 -2.36 -0.94
N LEU A 88 0.34 -1.97 -0.38
CA LEU A 88 0.25 -1.34 0.93
C LEU A 88 -0.41 -2.34 1.90
N ALA A 89 -0.17 -2.23 3.19
CA ALA A 89 -0.89 -3.04 4.18
C ALA A 89 -1.09 -2.30 5.50
N ASN A 90 -2.19 -2.63 6.17
CA ASN A 90 -2.20 -2.60 7.63
C ASN A 90 -1.76 -3.98 8.13
N ALA A 91 -0.60 -4.03 8.77
CA ALA A 91 -0.18 -5.25 9.45
C ALA A 91 -0.64 -5.25 10.91
N TRP A 92 -0.12 -6.19 11.69
CA TRP A 92 -0.39 -6.34 13.11
C TRP A 92 -0.26 -5.02 13.86
N HIS A 93 -1.32 -4.61 14.57
CA HIS A 93 -1.41 -3.40 15.40
C HIS A 93 -1.25 -2.05 14.67
N ASP A 94 -1.99 -1.85 13.58
CA ASP A 94 -2.07 -0.55 12.88
C ASP A 94 -0.73 -0.07 12.27
N CYS A 95 0.19 -1.00 11.98
CA CYS A 95 1.45 -0.67 11.34
C CYS A 95 1.25 -0.17 9.90
N LEU A 96 1.96 0.90 9.54
CA LEU A 96 2.01 1.46 8.19
C LEU A 96 3.00 0.64 7.33
N HIS A 97 2.52 -0.16 6.38
CA HIS A 97 3.36 -0.90 5.43
C HIS A 97 3.11 -0.43 3.99
N ASN A 98 4.20 -0.15 3.28
CA ASN A 98 4.17 0.46 1.95
C ASN A 98 4.97 -0.30 0.87
N ASN A 99 5.60 -1.43 1.23
CA ASN A 99 6.31 -2.39 0.38
C ASN A 99 6.80 -1.82 -0.98
N PRO A 100 7.79 -0.90 -0.98
CA PRO A 100 8.32 -0.31 -2.22
C PRO A 100 9.07 -1.32 -3.07
N LEU A 101 9.21 -0.97 -4.34
CA LEU A 101 10.08 -1.70 -5.25
C LEU A 101 11.52 -1.23 -5.10
N TRP A 102 12.44 -2.18 -5.30
CA TRP A 102 13.85 -1.88 -5.55
C TRP A 102 14.00 -1.48 -7.02
N GLU A 103 14.39 -0.22 -7.24
CA GLU A 103 14.44 0.40 -8.56
C GLU A 103 15.86 0.87 -8.93
N PRO A 104 16.21 0.88 -10.23
CA PRO A 104 15.44 0.29 -11.33
C PRO A 104 15.51 -1.25 -11.29
N ALA A 105 14.45 -1.92 -11.77
CA ALA A 105 14.28 -3.37 -11.60
C ALA A 105 15.42 -4.20 -12.24
N ALA A 106 15.98 -3.71 -13.35
CA ALA A 106 17.04 -4.37 -14.12
C ALA A 106 18.47 -4.06 -13.63
N ALA A 107 18.66 -3.14 -12.68
CA ALA A 107 20.00 -2.84 -12.16
C ALA A 107 20.56 -3.98 -11.29
N PRO A 108 21.90 -4.12 -11.17
CA PRO A 108 22.52 -4.96 -10.17
C PRO A 108 22.06 -4.62 -8.75
N ALA A 109 22.00 -5.61 -7.85
CA ALA A 109 21.44 -5.44 -6.51
C ALA A 109 22.07 -4.28 -5.71
N ALA A 110 23.39 -4.06 -5.84
CA ALA A 110 24.11 -2.98 -5.15
C ALA A 110 23.69 -1.56 -5.59
N GLU A 111 23.19 -1.45 -6.82
CA GLU A 111 22.76 -0.19 -7.44
C GLU A 111 21.27 0.09 -7.24
N LYS A 112 20.48 -0.92 -6.88
CA LYS A 112 19.06 -0.72 -6.60
C LYS A 112 18.86 0.17 -5.38
N ARG A 113 17.82 0.99 -5.44
CA ARG A 113 17.36 1.85 -4.34
C ARG A 113 15.86 1.71 -4.17
N TRP A 114 15.41 1.87 -2.94
CA TRP A 114 14.01 2.08 -2.58
C TRP A 114 13.89 3.53 -2.11
N GLN A 115 12.85 4.23 -2.56
CA GLN A 115 12.64 5.63 -2.19
C GLN A 115 11.42 5.74 -1.28
N VAL A 116 11.63 6.28 -0.08
CA VAL A 116 10.60 6.44 0.95
C VAL A 116 10.75 7.81 1.59
N LYS A 117 9.63 8.49 1.81
CA LYS A 117 9.55 9.68 2.67
C LYS A 117 8.48 9.49 3.74
N VAL A 118 8.74 10.10 4.90
CA VAL A 118 7.82 10.18 6.02
C VAL A 118 7.32 11.63 6.12
N TYR A 119 6.01 11.82 6.06
CA TYR A 119 5.38 13.12 6.25
C TYR A 119 4.74 13.19 7.63
N LEU A 120 5.13 14.21 8.41
CA LEU A 120 4.46 14.61 9.64
C LEU A 120 3.94 16.04 9.41
N MET A 121 2.62 16.21 9.40
CA MET A 121 2.01 17.48 8.98
C MET A 121 0.59 17.66 9.54
N PRO A 122 0.00 18.87 9.45
CA PRO A 122 -1.43 19.04 9.65
C PRO A 122 -2.24 18.04 8.80
N ASN A 123 -3.44 17.70 9.27
CA ASN A 123 -4.31 16.74 8.61
C ASN A 123 -4.95 17.30 7.33
N ASP A 124 -4.13 17.54 6.31
CA ASP A 124 -4.51 18.06 5.01
C ASP A 124 -4.12 17.04 3.92
N PRO A 125 -5.09 16.25 3.42
CA PRO A 125 -4.82 15.24 2.42
C PRO A 125 -4.39 15.84 1.06
N GLN A 126 -4.82 17.05 0.73
CA GLN A 126 -4.45 17.69 -0.52
C GLN A 126 -2.99 18.15 -0.46
N ALA A 127 -2.61 18.85 0.61
CA ALA A 127 -1.22 19.27 0.80
C ALA A 127 -0.25 18.07 0.87
N LEU A 128 -0.70 16.91 1.39
CA LEU A 128 0.06 15.67 1.36
C LEU A 128 0.28 15.18 -0.09
N LEU A 129 -0.78 15.15 -0.92
CA LEU A 129 -0.67 14.75 -2.33
C LEU A 129 0.19 15.72 -3.14
N GLU A 130 0.12 17.01 -2.87
CA GLU A 130 0.96 18.02 -3.53
C GLU A 130 2.44 17.86 -3.17
N ARG A 131 2.75 17.57 -1.90
CA ARG A 131 4.13 17.25 -1.47
C ARG A 131 4.63 15.98 -2.15
N MET A 132 3.80 14.94 -2.15
CA MET A 132 4.10 13.70 -2.85
C MET A 132 4.36 13.90 -4.33
N ALA A 133 3.56 14.72 -5.02
CA ALA A 133 3.73 14.98 -6.45
C ALA A 133 5.07 15.68 -6.76
N ARG A 134 5.56 16.53 -5.85
CA ARG A 134 6.89 17.14 -5.97
C ARG A 134 8.02 16.15 -5.71
N ASP A 135 7.84 15.31 -4.70
CA ASP A 135 8.87 14.37 -4.24
C ASP A 135 8.98 13.12 -5.13
N PHE A 136 7.85 12.67 -5.68
CA PHE A 136 7.70 11.46 -6.47
C PHE A 136 6.76 11.70 -7.65
N PRO A 137 7.15 12.53 -8.65
CA PRO A 137 6.28 12.86 -9.78
C PRO A 137 5.84 11.63 -10.57
N GLU A 138 6.72 10.63 -10.74
CA GLU A 138 6.40 9.37 -11.40
C GLU A 138 5.38 8.54 -10.63
N ALA A 139 5.30 8.75 -9.31
CA ALA A 139 4.34 8.08 -8.45
C ALA A 139 2.91 8.62 -8.59
N MET A 140 2.72 9.70 -9.34
CA MET A 140 1.42 10.30 -9.58
C MET A 140 0.79 9.84 -10.89
N ASP A 141 1.52 9.10 -11.73
CA ASP A 141 1.07 8.65 -13.05
C ASP A 141 0.75 7.14 -13.06
N PRO A 142 -0.55 6.76 -13.08
CA PRO A 142 -0.95 5.35 -13.13
C PRO A 142 -0.56 4.64 -14.44
N GLN A 143 -0.37 5.36 -15.54
CA GLN A 143 -0.04 4.76 -16.84
C GLN A 143 1.42 4.29 -16.88
N ARG A 144 2.33 5.09 -16.32
CA ARG A 144 3.75 4.72 -16.19
C ARG A 144 3.98 3.50 -15.31
N ARG A 145 3.06 3.20 -14.40
CA ARG A 145 3.11 2.05 -13.48
C ARG A 145 2.69 0.71 -14.07
N ARG A 146 2.06 0.71 -15.25
CA ARG A 146 1.74 -0.54 -15.97
C ARG A 146 2.97 -1.15 -16.66
N ALA A 147 3.96 -0.31 -17.02
CA ALA A 147 5.12 -0.72 -17.83
C ALA A 147 6.06 -1.75 -17.15
N PRO A 148 6.33 -1.71 -15.82
CA PRO A 148 7.26 -2.65 -15.19
C PRO A 148 6.75 -4.10 -15.14
N GLU A 149 5.43 -4.31 -15.11
CA GLU A 149 4.84 -5.66 -14.97
C GLU A 149 4.80 -6.42 -16.30
N GLN A 150 4.61 -5.72 -17.43
CA GLN A 150 4.71 -6.32 -18.77
C GLN A 150 6.12 -6.82 -19.07
N GLN A 151 7.16 -6.13 -18.59
CA GLN A 151 8.56 -6.56 -18.73
C GLN A 151 8.91 -7.73 -17.81
N ARG A 152 8.26 -7.87 -16.65
CA ARG A 152 8.41 -9.06 -15.77
C ARG A 152 7.70 -10.29 -16.33
N ALA A 153 6.55 -10.12 -16.99
CA ALA A 153 5.81 -11.21 -17.60
C ALA A 153 6.46 -11.76 -18.89
N SER A 154 7.29 -10.96 -19.58
CA SER A 154 8.04 -11.40 -20.78
C SER A 154 9.39 -12.07 -20.46
N GLY A 155 9.81 -12.08 -19.19
CA GLY A 155 11.02 -12.73 -18.72
C GLY A 155 10.73 -14.10 -18.09
N ALA A 156 10.15 -15.02 -18.86
CA ALA A 156 10.26 -16.44 -18.54
C ALA A 156 11.58 -16.97 -19.10
N PRO A 157 12.27 -17.90 -18.42
CA PRO A 157 13.46 -18.56 -18.96
C PRO A 157 13.17 -19.28 -20.29
#